data_AF-K5Y4S3-F1
#
_entry.id   AF-K5Y4S3-F1
#
_cell.length_a   1.000
_cell.length_b   1.000
_cell.length_c   1.000
_cell.angle_alpha   90.00
_cell.angle_beta   90.00
_cell.angle_gamma   90.00
#
_symmetry.space_group_name_H-M   'P 1'
#
loop_
_entity.id
_entity.type
_entity.pdbx_description
1 polymer ?
#
loop_
_entity_poly.entity_id
_entity_poly.type
_entity_poly.pdbx_seq_one_letter_code
_entity_poly.pdbx_strand_id
1 'polypeptide(L)'
;MPPKAVAEVTIDIDPATYETQNVHAIYDTIASHFSSTRYKPWPIIAKFLSRIPDGWIGLDSGTGNGKYLSLDRDGKTWMVGLDRSINLLKFAQNAGDKAREVVLGNVLDHCWRTHAFDFAISIATIHHLATPSRRVLAVQRLLQAVSPKNGRVLIYVWAIEQDELSKRIIPQGERNETRTGQDVVVPWVLSKSNIAQNPKSPRDSREEVYNRYYHIFAKGELSALVSQAAAGLGLTIGSVVGQPSSTQGVEILQDGWERSNYYVELRRWSI
;
A
#
# COMPACT_ATOMS: atom_id res chain seq x y z
N MET A 1 16.23 -5.56 -19.72
CA MET A 1 15.24 -4.93 -20.62
C MET A 1 15.27 -3.45 -20.34
N PRO A 2 15.27 -2.59 -21.38
CA PRO A 2 15.19 -1.15 -21.19
C PRO A 2 13.89 -0.77 -20.45
N PRO A 3 13.89 0.33 -19.67
CA PRO A 3 12.68 0.86 -19.06
C PRO A 3 11.59 1.13 -20.10
N LYS A 4 10.34 0.79 -19.80
CA LYS A 4 9.20 1.07 -20.68
C LYS A 4 8.41 2.27 -20.17
N ALA A 5 8.06 3.19 -21.06
CA ALA A 5 7.14 4.28 -20.72
C ALA A 5 5.77 3.72 -20.34
N VAL A 6 5.19 4.25 -19.27
CA VAL A 6 3.79 3.97 -18.89
C VAL A 6 2.87 4.98 -19.55
N ALA A 7 1.60 4.62 -19.78
CA ALA A 7 0.63 5.51 -20.37
C ALA A 7 -0.17 6.23 -19.28
N GLU A 8 -0.38 7.54 -19.42
CA GLU A 8 -1.34 8.29 -18.60
C GLU A 8 -2.77 7.81 -18.86
N VAL A 9 -3.64 7.93 -17.86
CA VAL A 9 -5.05 7.55 -17.97
C VAL A 9 -5.95 8.56 -17.28
N THR A 10 -7.11 8.82 -17.89
CA THR A 10 -8.19 9.57 -17.27
C THR A 10 -9.27 8.61 -16.80
N ILE A 11 -9.79 8.80 -15.60
CA ILE A 11 -10.87 7.98 -15.04
C ILE A 11 -12.18 8.72 -15.30
N ASP A 12 -12.98 8.19 -16.23
CA ASP A 12 -14.23 8.78 -16.73
C ASP A 12 -15.49 8.05 -16.23
N ILE A 13 -15.32 6.96 -15.48
CA ILE A 13 -16.40 6.16 -14.88
C ILE A 13 -16.36 6.24 -13.35
N ASP A 14 -17.35 5.61 -12.71
CA ASP A 14 -17.38 5.45 -11.26
C ASP A 14 -16.04 4.86 -10.73
N PRO A 15 -15.37 5.53 -9.77
CA PRO A 15 -14.07 5.08 -9.26
C PRO A 15 -14.04 3.66 -8.70
N ALA A 16 -15.11 3.23 -8.01
CA ALA A 16 -15.15 1.89 -7.42
C ALA A 16 -15.28 0.80 -8.50
N THR A 17 -16.04 1.09 -9.55
CA THR A 17 -16.15 0.26 -10.75
C THR A 17 -14.81 0.19 -11.49
N TYR A 18 -14.16 1.34 -11.68
CA TYR A 18 -12.84 1.43 -12.32
C TYR A 18 -11.78 0.61 -11.57
N GLU A 19 -11.70 0.75 -10.25
CA GLU A 19 -10.79 -0.03 -9.40
C GLU A 19 -11.11 -1.53 -9.48
N THR A 20 -12.39 -1.91 -9.53
CA THR A 20 -12.78 -3.31 -9.65
C THR A 20 -12.25 -3.96 -10.94
N GLN A 21 -12.32 -3.25 -12.06
CA GLN A 21 -11.87 -3.75 -13.36
C GLN A 21 -10.35 -3.67 -13.53
N ASN A 22 -9.74 -2.54 -13.16
CA ASN A 22 -8.35 -2.21 -13.49
C ASN A 22 -7.36 -2.46 -12.33
N VAL A 23 -7.85 -2.90 -11.17
CA VAL A 23 -7.04 -3.29 -10.02
C VAL A 23 -7.49 -4.65 -9.50
N HIS A 24 -8.70 -4.74 -8.92
CA HIS A 24 -9.11 -5.91 -8.13
C HIS A 24 -9.11 -7.19 -8.96
N ALA A 25 -9.84 -7.22 -10.08
CA ALA A 25 -9.93 -8.39 -10.96
C ALA A 25 -8.56 -8.81 -11.50
N ILE A 26 -7.71 -7.83 -11.84
CA ILE A 26 -6.37 -8.11 -12.36
C ILE A 26 -5.49 -8.74 -11.29
N TYR A 27 -5.43 -8.17 -10.09
CA TYR A 27 -4.61 -8.73 -9.00
C TYR A 27 -5.05 -10.14 -8.63
N ASP A 28 -6.36 -10.39 -8.60
CA ASP A 28 -6.89 -11.73 -8.34
C ASP A 28 -6.47 -12.72 -9.44
N THR A 29 -6.41 -12.27 -10.70
CA THR A 29 -5.95 -13.07 -11.85
C THR A 29 -4.45 -13.35 -11.81
N ILE A 30 -3.64 -12.35 -11.48
CA ILE A 30 -2.17 -12.46 -11.54
C ILE A 30 -1.54 -12.96 -10.22
N ALA A 31 -2.34 -13.24 -9.18
CA ALA A 31 -1.90 -13.48 -7.81
C ALA A 31 -0.77 -14.52 -7.70
N SER A 32 -0.86 -15.64 -8.42
CA SER A 32 0.16 -16.69 -8.40
C SER A 32 1.53 -16.20 -8.90
N HIS A 33 1.57 -15.55 -10.06
CA HIS A 33 2.82 -15.01 -10.63
C HIS A 33 3.32 -13.78 -9.86
N PHE A 34 2.41 -12.95 -9.36
CA PHE A 34 2.76 -11.84 -8.49
C PHE A 34 3.49 -12.33 -7.23
N SER A 35 2.97 -13.39 -6.61
CA SER A 35 3.49 -13.93 -5.35
C SER A 35 4.86 -14.57 -5.50
N SER A 36 5.12 -15.29 -6.61
CA SER A 36 6.42 -15.95 -6.84
C SER A 36 7.58 -14.97 -7.09
N THR A 37 7.28 -13.74 -7.49
CA THR A 37 8.30 -12.74 -7.89
C THR A 37 8.61 -11.70 -6.81
N ARG A 38 7.88 -11.68 -5.67
CA ARG A 38 7.93 -10.59 -4.68
C ARG A 38 8.00 -11.07 -3.22
N TYR A 39 9.16 -11.58 -2.82
CA TYR A 39 9.39 -12.10 -1.47
C TYR A 39 10.26 -11.18 -0.58
N LYS A 40 11.24 -10.45 -1.13
CA LYS A 40 12.23 -9.72 -0.33
C LYS A 40 11.67 -8.42 0.30
N PRO A 41 11.64 -8.27 1.65
CA PRO A 41 11.23 -7.04 2.33
C PRO A 41 11.98 -5.79 1.88
N TRP A 42 11.25 -4.68 1.81
CA TRP A 42 11.87 -3.35 1.64
C TRP A 42 12.56 -2.95 2.96
N PRO A 43 13.81 -2.44 2.93
CA PRO A 43 14.58 -2.17 4.14
C PRO A 43 13.89 -1.26 5.14
N ILE A 44 13.28 -0.15 4.68
CA ILE A 44 12.61 0.79 5.58
C ILE A 44 11.41 0.17 6.31
N ILE A 45 10.63 -0.68 5.63
CA ILE A 45 9.50 -1.40 6.24
C ILE A 45 10.01 -2.41 7.28
N ALA A 46 11.03 -3.19 6.93
CA ALA A 46 11.62 -4.16 7.87
C ALA A 46 12.18 -3.48 9.12
N LYS A 47 12.83 -2.32 8.96
CA LYS A 47 13.36 -1.49 10.06
C LYS A 47 12.26 -0.89 10.93
N PHE A 48 11.14 -0.49 10.35
CA PHE A 48 9.97 -0.04 11.10
C PHE A 48 9.42 -1.19 11.96
N LEU A 49 9.18 -2.36 11.37
CA LEU A 49 8.64 -3.53 12.07
C LEU A 49 9.59 -4.06 13.16
N SER A 50 10.91 -4.00 12.94
CA SER A 50 11.90 -4.40 13.94
C SER A 50 11.95 -3.48 15.17
N ARG A 51 11.33 -2.29 15.11
CA ARG A 51 11.26 -1.31 16.20
C ARG A 51 9.92 -1.30 16.91
N ILE A 52 8.92 -2.05 16.42
CA ILE A 52 7.63 -2.18 17.10
C ILE A 52 7.85 -2.87 18.46
N PRO A 53 7.29 -2.36 19.56
CA PRO A 53 7.42 -3.01 20.86
C PRO A 53 6.80 -4.41 20.88
N ASP A 54 7.34 -5.27 21.73
CA ASP A 54 6.79 -6.62 21.92
C ASP A 54 5.37 -6.54 22.51
N GLY A 55 4.49 -7.45 22.08
CA GLY A 55 3.08 -7.52 22.47
C GLY A 55 2.13 -6.63 21.65
N TRP A 56 2.65 -5.78 20.76
CA TRP A 56 1.81 -4.90 19.92
C TRP A 56 1.06 -5.68 18.84
N ILE A 57 -0.18 -5.26 18.60
CA ILE A 57 -1.06 -5.82 17.57
C ILE A 57 -1.12 -4.84 16.39
N GLY A 58 -0.94 -5.35 15.17
CA GLY A 58 -0.83 -4.54 13.96
C GLY A 58 -1.81 -4.91 12.86
N LEU A 59 -2.00 -3.97 11.94
CA LEU A 59 -2.74 -4.15 10.70
C LEU A 59 -1.81 -4.01 9.49
N ASP A 60 -1.81 -4.98 8.58
CA ASP A 60 -1.23 -4.83 7.24
C ASP A 60 -2.38 -4.57 6.24
N SER A 61 -2.64 -3.30 5.94
CA SER A 61 -3.75 -2.83 5.11
C SER A 61 -3.36 -2.84 3.64
N GLY A 62 -3.82 -3.85 2.90
CA GLY A 62 -3.32 -4.22 1.58
C GLY A 62 -2.14 -5.20 1.66
N THR A 63 -2.30 -6.28 2.43
CA THR A 63 -1.21 -7.22 2.76
C THR A 63 -0.67 -8.00 1.55
N GLY A 64 -1.44 -8.06 0.46
CA GLY A 64 -1.10 -8.85 -0.73
C GLY A 64 -0.85 -10.31 -0.38
N ASN A 65 0.34 -10.81 -0.72
CA ASN A 65 0.75 -12.20 -0.44
C ASN A 65 1.27 -12.41 0.99
N GLY A 66 1.09 -11.46 1.90
CA GLY A 66 1.51 -11.57 3.30
C GLY A 66 3.01 -11.41 3.52
N LYS A 67 3.72 -10.79 2.57
CA LYS A 67 5.18 -10.55 2.62
C LYS A 67 5.68 -10.00 3.96
N TYR A 68 4.89 -9.16 4.62
CA TYR A 68 5.25 -8.54 5.90
C TYR A 68 4.66 -9.27 7.12
N LEU A 69 3.62 -10.08 6.94
CA LEU A 69 3.07 -10.93 8.01
C LEU A 69 4.10 -11.93 8.54
N SER A 70 5.08 -12.32 7.73
CA SER A 70 6.18 -13.20 8.13
C SER A 70 7.25 -12.52 8.99
N LEU A 71 7.15 -11.21 9.25
CA LEU A 71 8.09 -10.45 10.08
C LEU A 71 7.57 -10.24 11.51
N ASP A 72 6.87 -11.24 12.04
CA ASP A 72 6.25 -11.29 13.38
C ASP A 72 7.24 -11.44 14.55
N ARG A 73 8.55 -11.48 14.25
CA ARG A 73 9.65 -11.56 15.23
C ARG A 73 9.46 -12.70 16.24
N ASP A 74 9.16 -13.89 15.71
CA ASP A 74 8.89 -15.10 16.50
C ASP A 74 7.71 -14.93 17.48
N GLY A 75 6.65 -14.26 17.02
CA GLY A 75 5.43 -14.04 17.78
C GLY A 75 5.52 -12.89 18.79
N LYS A 76 6.59 -12.09 18.76
CA LYS A 76 6.69 -10.86 19.57
C LYS A 76 5.74 -9.77 19.12
N THR A 77 5.30 -9.79 17.87
CA THR A 77 4.22 -8.94 17.38
C THR A 77 3.18 -9.80 16.68
N TRP A 78 1.93 -9.35 16.68
CA TRP A 78 0.85 -10.03 15.98
C TRP A 78 0.28 -9.07 14.92
N MET A 79 0.09 -9.54 13.69
CA MET A 79 -0.47 -8.73 12.61
C MET A 79 -1.63 -9.44 11.94
N VAL A 80 -2.68 -8.67 11.66
CA VAL A 80 -3.80 -9.08 10.82
C VAL A 80 -3.60 -8.49 9.42
N GLY A 81 -3.63 -9.33 8.39
CA GLY A 81 -3.55 -8.91 7.00
C GLY A 81 -4.93 -8.64 6.41
N LEU A 82 -5.13 -7.49 5.77
CA LEU A 82 -6.33 -7.16 5.02
C LEU A 82 -5.98 -7.07 3.53
N ASP A 83 -6.71 -7.76 2.66
CA ASP A 83 -6.58 -7.54 1.22
C ASP A 83 -7.90 -7.77 0.49
N ARG A 84 -8.04 -7.16 -0.70
CA ARG A 84 -9.23 -7.26 -1.54
C ARG A 84 -9.20 -8.49 -2.45
N SER A 85 -8.00 -9.02 -2.72
CA SER A 85 -7.77 -10.22 -3.54
C SER A 85 -7.79 -11.47 -2.67
N ILE A 86 -8.83 -12.28 -2.84
CA ILE A 86 -8.91 -13.58 -2.15
C ILE A 86 -7.77 -14.51 -2.58
N ASN A 87 -7.30 -14.40 -3.83
CA ASN A 87 -6.22 -15.24 -4.31
C ASN A 87 -4.85 -14.86 -3.72
N LEU A 88 -4.60 -13.58 -3.45
CA LEU A 88 -3.42 -13.15 -2.70
C LEU A 88 -3.53 -13.57 -1.23
N LEU A 89 -4.71 -13.46 -0.62
CA LEU A 89 -4.92 -13.87 0.77
C LEU A 89 -4.66 -15.36 1.02
N LYS A 90 -4.94 -16.24 0.06
CA LYS A 90 -4.57 -17.67 0.16
C LYS A 90 -3.07 -17.88 0.33
N PHE A 91 -2.24 -17.04 -0.30
CA PHE A 91 -0.79 -17.05 -0.05
C PHE A 91 -0.45 -16.42 1.29
N ALA A 92 -1.07 -15.27 1.62
CA ALA A 92 -0.83 -14.57 2.87
C ALA A 92 -1.13 -15.41 4.12
N GLN A 93 -2.18 -16.24 4.06
CA GLN A 93 -2.57 -17.15 5.13
C GLN A 93 -1.45 -18.13 5.53
N ASN A 94 -0.50 -18.41 4.62
CA ASN A 94 0.62 -19.33 4.85
C ASN A 94 1.98 -18.61 4.81
N ALA A 95 2.01 -17.27 4.94
CA ALA A 95 3.24 -16.51 4.78
C ALA A 95 4.29 -16.86 5.85
N GLY A 96 5.51 -17.16 5.41
CA GLY A 96 6.60 -17.59 6.29
C GLY A 96 6.35 -18.94 6.95
N ASP A 97 5.68 -19.86 6.24
CA ASP A 97 5.41 -21.25 6.64
C ASP A 97 4.64 -21.39 7.96
N LYS A 98 3.83 -20.38 8.29
CA LYS A 98 2.95 -20.35 9.47
C LYS A 98 1.56 -19.86 9.08
N ALA A 99 0.55 -20.32 9.80
CA ALA A 99 -0.81 -19.80 9.67
C ALA A 99 -0.86 -18.32 10.08
N ARG A 100 -1.51 -17.48 9.26
CA ARG A 100 -1.67 -16.04 9.49
C ARG A 100 -3.13 -15.64 9.55
N GLU A 101 -3.41 -14.64 10.38
CA GLU A 101 -4.72 -13.99 10.42
C GLU A 101 -4.88 -13.08 9.20
N VAL A 102 -5.85 -13.39 8.37
CA VAL A 102 -6.15 -12.64 7.16
C VAL A 102 -7.64 -12.40 6.99
N VAL A 103 -7.99 -11.23 6.46
CA VAL A 103 -9.36 -10.79 6.26
C VAL A 103 -9.54 -10.32 4.82
N LEU A 104 -10.56 -10.83 4.16
CA LEU A 104 -11.01 -10.31 2.87
C LEU A 104 -11.79 -9.02 3.09
N GLY A 105 -11.32 -7.91 2.53
CA GLY A 105 -12.01 -6.63 2.62
C GLY A 105 -11.34 -5.53 1.81
N ASN A 106 -11.96 -4.35 1.79
CA ASN A 106 -11.41 -3.17 1.14
C ASN A 106 -10.73 -2.26 2.18
N VAL A 107 -9.60 -1.67 1.83
CA VAL A 107 -8.89 -0.68 2.67
C VAL A 107 -9.70 0.60 2.94
N LEU A 108 -10.80 0.79 2.21
CA LEU A 108 -11.77 1.87 2.44
C LEU A 108 -12.87 1.52 3.45
N ASP A 109 -13.04 0.23 3.76
CA ASP A 109 -14.09 -0.23 4.64
C ASP A 109 -13.80 0.18 6.09
N HIS A 110 -14.87 0.37 6.86
CA HIS A 110 -14.80 0.64 8.30
C HIS A 110 -15.10 -0.63 9.11
N CYS A 111 -14.37 -1.70 8.82
CA CYS A 111 -14.62 -3.05 9.38
C CYS A 111 -13.96 -3.28 10.73
N TRP A 112 -13.13 -2.35 11.21
CA TRP A 112 -12.43 -2.45 12.48
C TRP A 112 -13.11 -1.60 13.55
N ARG A 113 -13.09 -2.06 14.80
CA ARG A 113 -13.30 -1.17 15.93
C ARG A 113 -12.25 -0.06 15.87
N THR A 114 -12.65 1.19 16.11
CA THR A 114 -11.71 2.30 16.24
C THR A 114 -10.67 1.96 17.32
N HIS A 115 -9.40 2.21 17.02
CA HIS A 115 -8.27 2.01 17.94
C HIS A 115 -7.97 0.55 18.28
N ALA A 116 -8.38 -0.39 17.42
CA ALA A 116 -8.14 -1.82 17.61
C ALA A 116 -6.66 -2.22 17.52
N PHE A 117 -5.81 -1.41 16.87
CA PHE A 117 -4.41 -1.75 16.61
C PHE A 117 -3.45 -0.76 17.26
N ASP A 118 -2.27 -1.22 17.63
CA ASP A 118 -1.17 -0.37 18.09
C ASP A 118 -0.36 0.19 16.92
N PHE A 119 -0.33 -0.53 15.79
CA PHE A 119 0.30 -0.04 14.57
C PHE A 119 -0.42 -0.49 13.29
N ALA A 120 -0.15 0.19 12.18
CA ALA A 120 -0.62 -0.22 10.87
C ALA A 120 0.44 0.07 9.79
N ILE A 121 0.45 -0.75 8.75
CA ILE A 121 1.23 -0.49 7.54
C ILE A 121 0.29 -0.50 6.32
N SER A 122 0.63 0.30 5.31
CA SER A 122 -0.03 0.31 4.00
C SER A 122 1.04 0.45 2.93
N ILE A 123 1.48 -0.69 2.40
CA ILE A 123 2.67 -0.78 1.54
C ILE A 123 2.26 -1.06 0.10
N ALA A 124 2.56 -0.12 -0.81
CA ALA A 124 2.19 -0.21 -2.22
C ALA A 124 0.71 -0.58 -2.43
N THR A 125 -0.17 0.13 -1.71
CA THR A 125 -1.61 -0.15 -1.65
C THR A 125 -2.43 1.05 -2.10
N ILE A 126 -2.37 2.18 -1.39
CA ILE A 126 -3.28 3.32 -1.65
C ILE A 126 -3.09 3.99 -3.01
N HIS A 127 -1.96 3.76 -3.69
CA HIS A 127 -1.78 4.17 -5.09
C HIS A 127 -2.69 3.44 -6.07
N HIS A 128 -3.43 2.42 -5.64
CA HIS A 128 -4.44 1.74 -6.46
C HIS A 128 -5.81 2.40 -6.40
N LEU A 129 -5.99 3.43 -5.57
CA LEU A 129 -7.27 4.10 -5.40
C LEU A 129 -7.38 5.25 -6.38
N ALA A 130 -8.45 5.21 -7.17
CA ALA A 130 -8.65 5.98 -8.39
C ALA A 130 -8.74 7.49 -8.16
N THR A 131 -9.25 7.93 -7.00
CA THR A 131 -9.45 9.36 -6.72
C THR A 131 -8.70 9.84 -5.49
N PRO A 132 -8.36 11.14 -5.43
CA PRO A 132 -7.79 11.75 -4.24
C PRO A 132 -8.66 11.51 -2.99
N SER A 133 -9.98 11.65 -3.10
CA SER A 133 -10.92 11.45 -1.99
C SER A 133 -10.87 10.03 -1.41
N ARG A 134 -10.73 9.01 -2.27
CA ARG A 134 -10.60 7.61 -1.83
C ARG A 134 -9.24 7.36 -1.18
N ARG A 135 -8.17 7.98 -1.71
CA ARG A 135 -6.84 7.95 -1.06
C ARG A 135 -6.85 8.59 0.32
N VAL A 136 -7.52 9.74 0.48
CA VAL A 136 -7.73 10.39 1.79
C VAL A 136 -8.49 9.44 2.72
N LEU A 137 -9.59 8.84 2.25
CA LEU A 137 -10.39 7.92 3.04
C LEU A 137 -9.57 6.71 3.53
N ALA A 138 -8.72 6.12 2.69
CA ALA A 138 -7.85 5.02 3.10
C ALA A 138 -6.89 5.42 4.23
N VAL A 139 -6.30 6.62 4.17
CA VAL A 139 -5.47 7.15 5.25
C VAL A 139 -6.29 7.39 6.50
N GLN A 140 -7.53 7.89 6.38
CA GLN A 140 -8.43 8.03 7.52
C GLN A 140 -8.75 6.69 8.18
N ARG A 141 -8.96 5.62 7.40
CA ARG A 141 -9.16 4.26 7.95
C ARG A 141 -7.96 3.77 8.75
N LEU A 142 -6.74 4.02 8.27
CA LEU A 142 -5.53 3.71 9.04
C LEU A 142 -5.46 4.48 10.37
N LEU A 143 -5.71 5.80 10.33
CA LEU A 143 -5.66 6.64 11.53
C LEU A 143 -6.76 6.31 12.56
N GLN A 144 -7.93 5.91 12.09
CA GLN A 144 -9.05 5.44 12.93
C GLN A 144 -8.78 4.05 13.52
N ALA A 145 -8.10 3.17 12.77
CA ALA A 145 -7.81 1.81 13.20
C ALA A 145 -6.76 1.76 14.32
N VAL A 146 -5.80 2.69 14.35
CA VAL A 146 -4.74 2.68 15.35
C VAL A 146 -5.08 3.46 16.63
N SER A 147 -4.42 3.11 17.73
CA SER A 147 -4.55 3.72 19.05
C SER A 147 -4.28 5.24 19.00
N PRO A 148 -5.10 6.07 19.66
CA PRO A 148 -4.88 7.51 19.71
C PRO A 148 -3.70 7.88 20.61
N LYS A 149 -3.30 7.01 21.55
CA LYS A 149 -2.29 7.35 22.56
C LYS A 149 -0.88 7.32 21.99
N ASN A 150 -0.55 6.29 21.21
CA ASN A 150 0.80 6.07 20.65
C ASN A 150 0.78 5.29 19.33
N GLY A 151 -0.36 5.24 18.62
CA GLY A 151 -0.51 4.42 17.42
C GLY A 151 0.48 4.79 16.33
N ARG A 152 1.12 3.81 15.70
CA ARG A 152 2.15 4.02 14.66
C ARG A 152 1.64 3.62 13.28
N VAL A 153 1.84 4.45 12.25
CA VAL A 153 1.44 4.11 10.88
C VAL A 153 2.62 4.28 9.93
N LEU A 154 2.84 3.32 9.02
CA LEU A 154 3.79 3.48 7.91
C LEU A 154 3.04 3.35 6.58
N ILE A 155 3.13 4.37 5.74
CA ILE A 155 2.55 4.36 4.39
C ILE A 155 3.70 4.44 3.38
N TYR A 156 3.64 3.61 2.33
CA TYR A 156 4.69 3.51 1.31
C TYR A 156 4.05 3.43 -0.08
N VAL A 157 4.39 4.36 -0.99
CA VAL A 157 3.73 4.51 -2.30
C VAL A 157 4.75 4.77 -3.41
N TRP A 158 4.37 4.50 -4.66
CA TRP A 158 5.25 4.72 -5.80
C TRP A 158 5.42 6.22 -6.08
N ALA A 159 6.65 6.65 -6.35
CA ALA A 159 7.02 8.03 -6.62
C ALA A 159 7.13 8.31 -8.13
N ILE A 160 6.98 9.56 -8.57
CA ILE A 160 7.29 9.95 -9.95
C ILE A 160 8.79 9.82 -10.21
N GLU A 161 9.61 10.20 -9.24
CA GLU A 161 11.07 10.06 -9.28
C GLU A 161 11.45 8.59 -9.22
N GLN A 162 12.09 8.11 -10.29
CA GLN A 162 12.53 6.73 -10.45
C GLN A 162 14.06 6.64 -10.38
N ASP A 163 14.57 5.59 -9.73
CA ASP A 163 16.00 5.26 -9.70
C ASP A 163 16.45 4.50 -10.96
N GLU A 164 17.77 4.30 -11.07
CA GLU A 164 18.40 3.59 -12.19
C GLU A 164 17.96 2.11 -12.31
N LEU A 165 17.41 1.52 -11.24
CA LEU A 165 16.92 0.15 -11.22
C LEU A 165 15.46 0.06 -11.66
N SER A 166 14.79 1.19 -11.86
CA SER A 166 13.42 1.22 -12.31
C SER A 166 13.29 0.66 -13.72
N LYS A 167 12.27 -0.17 -13.90
CA LYS A 167 11.92 -0.75 -15.21
C LYS A 167 10.93 0.14 -15.98
N ARG A 168 10.67 1.35 -15.50
CA ARG A 168 9.63 2.22 -16.04
C ARG A 168 10.07 3.67 -16.16
N ILE A 169 9.49 4.33 -17.14
CA ILE A 169 9.60 5.77 -17.33
C ILE A 169 8.21 6.33 -17.10
N ILE A 170 8.08 7.20 -16.10
CA ILE A 170 6.84 7.92 -15.84
C ILE A 170 6.83 9.13 -16.78
N PRO A 171 5.79 9.33 -17.61
CA PRO A 171 5.70 10.50 -18.47
C PRO A 171 5.79 11.76 -17.62
N GLN A 172 6.85 12.54 -17.80
CA GLN A 172 6.86 13.91 -17.31
C GLN A 172 6.39 14.72 -18.51
N GLY A 173 5.11 15.11 -18.54
CA GLY A 173 4.68 16.15 -19.49
C GLY A 173 5.51 17.44 -19.28
N GLU A 174 5.18 18.54 -19.95
CA GLU A 174 5.82 19.87 -19.74
C GLU A 174 5.63 20.46 -18.32
N ARG A 175 5.26 19.64 -17.35
CA ARG A 175 4.94 19.97 -15.96
C ARG A 175 6.15 19.72 -15.08
N ASN A 176 7.16 20.58 -15.17
CA ASN A 176 8.36 20.48 -14.34
C ASN A 176 8.14 20.75 -12.84
N GLU A 177 6.93 21.07 -12.37
CA GLU A 177 6.72 21.54 -10.98
C GLU A 177 5.35 21.19 -10.35
N THR A 178 4.57 20.21 -10.87
CA THR A 178 3.27 19.92 -10.25
C THR A 178 3.42 19.13 -8.95
N ARG A 179 2.85 19.65 -7.84
CA ARG A 179 2.69 18.94 -6.54
C ARG A 179 1.64 17.82 -6.58
N THR A 180 1.27 17.36 -7.77
CA THR A 180 0.18 16.41 -8.00
C THR A 180 0.74 15.23 -8.77
N GLY A 181 0.42 14.04 -8.28
CA GLY A 181 0.80 12.79 -8.90
C GLY A 181 0.12 12.58 -10.25
N GLN A 182 0.37 11.42 -10.83
CA GLN A 182 -0.12 11.06 -12.14
C GLN A 182 -0.82 9.72 -12.14
N ASP A 183 -1.95 9.67 -12.82
CA ASP A 183 -2.71 8.46 -13.04
C ASP A 183 -2.19 7.75 -14.28
N VAL A 184 -1.71 6.52 -14.12
CA VAL A 184 -1.07 5.74 -15.19
C VAL A 184 -1.55 4.30 -15.24
N VAL A 185 -1.31 3.66 -16.38
CA VAL A 185 -1.50 2.24 -16.60
C VAL A 185 -0.15 1.54 -16.68
N VAL A 186 0.01 0.51 -15.86
CA VAL A 186 1.23 -0.28 -15.74
C VAL A 186 1.00 -1.69 -16.25
N PRO A 187 1.64 -2.10 -17.37
CA PRO A 187 1.46 -3.43 -17.92
C PRO A 187 2.11 -4.49 -17.02
N TRP A 188 1.42 -5.62 -16.89
CA TRP A 188 1.91 -6.83 -16.26
C TRP A 188 1.83 -7.98 -17.26
N VAL A 189 2.99 -8.50 -17.66
CA VAL A 189 3.09 -9.55 -18.66
C VAL A 189 3.10 -10.92 -17.99
N LEU A 190 2.17 -11.79 -18.37
CA LEU A 190 2.13 -13.20 -18.01
C LEU A 190 2.51 -14.05 -19.23
N SER A 191 3.60 -14.79 -19.12
CA SER A 191 3.89 -15.88 -20.06
C SER A 191 3.12 -17.13 -19.64
N LYS A 192 2.43 -17.80 -20.57
CA LYS A 192 1.72 -19.07 -20.31
C LYS A 192 2.65 -20.19 -19.83
N SER A 193 3.96 -20.09 -20.05
CA SER A 193 4.95 -21.00 -19.47
C SER A 193 5.00 -20.95 -17.94
N ASN A 194 4.57 -19.84 -17.34
CA ASN A 194 4.61 -19.62 -15.88
C ASN A 194 3.31 -20.06 -15.18
N ILE A 195 2.30 -20.47 -15.94
CA ILE A 195 0.97 -20.89 -15.45
C ILE A 195 0.82 -22.43 -15.49
N ALA A 196 1.59 -23.12 -16.34
CA ALA A 196 1.44 -24.56 -16.52
C ALA A 196 2.19 -25.39 -15.47
N GLN A 197 1.45 -25.94 -14.49
CA GLN A 197 1.84 -27.17 -13.79
C GLN A 197 1.63 -28.44 -14.63
N ASN A 198 1.21 -28.30 -15.91
CA ASN A 198 0.79 -29.42 -16.74
C ASN A 198 1.73 -29.61 -17.96
N PRO A 199 2.56 -30.68 -18.03
CA PRO A 199 3.59 -30.84 -19.05
C PRO A 199 3.09 -31.15 -20.48
N LYS A 200 1.77 -31.24 -20.71
CA LYS A 200 1.18 -31.84 -21.92
C LYS A 200 0.42 -30.90 -22.86
N SER A 201 0.36 -29.60 -22.60
CA SER A 201 -0.26 -28.64 -23.53
C SER A 201 0.76 -28.09 -24.55
N PRO A 202 0.40 -27.91 -25.84
CA PRO A 202 1.28 -27.28 -26.83
C PRO A 202 1.74 -25.90 -26.31
N ARG A 203 3.03 -25.57 -26.48
CA ARG A 203 3.60 -24.26 -26.13
C ARG A 203 3.03 -23.17 -27.04
N ASP A 204 1.82 -22.74 -26.77
CA ASP A 204 1.29 -21.49 -27.32
C ASP A 204 1.92 -20.35 -26.51
N SER A 205 3.04 -19.81 -27.00
CA SER A 205 3.83 -18.75 -26.37
C SER A 205 3.15 -17.38 -26.47
N ARG A 206 1.85 -17.32 -26.17
CA ARG A 206 1.11 -16.06 -26.14
C ARG A 206 1.30 -15.42 -24.77
N GLU A 207 1.96 -14.28 -24.76
CA GLU A 207 2.03 -13.41 -23.61
C GLU A 207 0.68 -12.70 -23.44
N GLU A 208 0.12 -12.77 -22.23
CA GLU A 208 -1.06 -11.99 -21.87
C GLU A 208 -0.60 -10.75 -21.08
N VAL A 209 -1.10 -9.58 -21.45
CA VAL A 209 -0.74 -8.32 -20.82
C VAL A 209 -1.95 -7.77 -20.05
N TYR A 210 -1.76 -7.57 -18.75
CA TYR A 210 -2.76 -7.03 -17.86
C TYR A 210 -2.39 -5.60 -17.46
N ASN A 211 -3.23 -4.65 -17.81
CA ASN A 211 -3.00 -3.22 -17.65
C ASN A 211 -3.57 -2.73 -16.32
N ARG A 212 -2.70 -2.45 -15.34
CA ARG A 212 -3.11 -2.12 -13.97
C ARG A 212 -3.04 -0.64 -13.72
N TYR A 213 -4.08 -0.10 -13.09
CA TYR A 213 -4.10 1.30 -12.69
C TYR A 213 -3.17 1.57 -11.49
N TYR A 214 -2.49 2.73 -11.55
CA TYR A 214 -1.73 3.32 -10.46
C TYR A 214 -1.83 4.84 -10.47
N HIS A 215 -1.92 5.42 -9.28
CA HIS A 215 -1.58 6.80 -9.01
C HIS A 215 -0.12 6.91 -8.54
N ILE A 216 0.75 7.50 -9.35
CA ILE A 216 2.16 7.70 -9.04
C ILE A 216 2.32 9.04 -8.34
N PHE A 217 2.76 9.02 -7.08
CA PHE A 217 2.76 10.20 -6.22
C PHE A 217 3.88 11.17 -6.59
N ALA A 218 3.57 12.47 -6.57
CA ALA A 218 4.55 13.55 -6.64
C ALA A 218 5.19 13.83 -5.26
N LYS A 219 6.35 14.50 -5.27
CA LYS A 219 7.01 14.94 -4.04
C LYS A 219 6.08 15.79 -3.17
N GLY A 220 5.96 15.41 -1.89
CA GLY A 220 5.13 16.11 -0.90
C GLY A 220 3.62 15.83 -0.99
N GLU A 221 3.16 15.10 -2.01
CA GLU A 221 1.74 14.74 -2.14
C GLU A 221 1.28 13.81 -1.01
N LEU A 222 2.13 12.84 -0.62
CA LEU A 222 1.78 11.88 0.42
C LEU A 222 1.60 12.55 1.81
N SER A 223 2.48 13.47 2.19
CA SER A 223 2.35 14.21 3.45
C SER A 223 1.18 15.21 3.41
N ALA A 224 0.90 15.82 2.25
CA ALA A 224 -0.31 16.60 2.05
C ALA A 224 -1.59 15.75 2.18
N LEU A 225 -1.60 14.52 1.65
CA LEU A 225 -2.69 13.57 1.78
C LEU A 225 -2.96 13.20 3.25
N VAL A 226 -1.89 12.95 4.02
CA VAL A 226 -2.00 12.71 5.48
C VAL A 226 -2.60 13.92 6.18
N SER A 227 -2.17 15.12 5.82
CA SER A 227 -2.69 16.36 6.42
C SER A 227 -4.18 16.55 6.14
N GLN A 228 -4.62 16.27 4.92
CA GLN A 228 -6.04 16.28 4.56
C GLN A 228 -6.84 15.23 5.31
N ALA A 229 -6.32 14.00 5.42
CA ALA A 229 -6.97 12.92 6.16
C ALA A 229 -7.14 13.26 7.64
N ALA A 230 -6.09 13.77 8.28
CA ALA A 230 -6.12 14.21 9.68
C ALA A 230 -7.11 15.36 9.89
N ALA A 231 -7.10 16.38 9.03
CA ALA A 231 -8.05 17.48 9.09
C ALA A 231 -9.50 17.01 8.97
N GLY A 232 -9.78 16.08 8.05
CA GLY A 232 -11.12 15.48 7.90
C GLY A 232 -11.57 14.63 9.10
N LEU A 233 -10.66 14.27 10.00
CA LEU A 233 -10.95 13.60 11.27
C LEU A 233 -10.90 14.54 12.48
N GLY A 234 -10.68 15.85 12.27
CA GLY A 234 -10.51 16.81 13.35
C GLY A 234 -9.23 16.62 14.16
N LEU A 235 -8.20 16.03 13.57
CA LEU A 235 -6.91 15.78 14.23
C LEU A 235 -5.91 16.90 13.91
N THR A 236 -5.21 17.38 14.93
CA THR A 236 -4.12 18.35 14.77
C THR A 236 -2.91 17.68 14.12
N ILE A 237 -2.36 18.30 13.07
CA ILE A 237 -1.06 17.89 12.50
C ILE A 237 0.07 18.56 13.28
N GLY A 238 1.06 17.75 13.68
CA GLY A 238 2.27 18.21 14.34
C GLY A 238 2.55 17.49 15.66
N SER A 239 3.51 18.02 16.41
CA SER A 239 3.90 17.45 17.70
C SER A 239 2.85 17.71 18.78
N VAL A 240 2.82 16.84 19.78
CA VAL A 240 1.98 16.97 20.98
C VAL A 240 2.41 18.17 21.87
N VAL A 241 3.65 18.63 21.72
CA VAL A 241 4.23 19.68 22.56
C VAL A 241 3.48 21.00 22.40
N GLY A 242 3.02 21.56 23.52
CA GLY A 242 2.32 22.85 23.56
C GLY A 242 0.84 22.80 23.19
N GLN A 243 0.27 21.59 23.00
CA GLN A 243 -1.14 21.42 22.66
C GLN A 243 -2.01 21.40 23.93
N PRO A 244 -3.25 21.91 23.89
CA PRO A 244 -4.18 21.86 25.03
C PRO A 244 -4.51 20.43 25.47
N SER A 245 -4.74 20.22 26.77
CA SER A 245 -5.31 18.99 27.31
C SER A 245 -6.63 18.65 26.58
N SER A 246 -6.88 17.39 26.24
CA SER A 246 -7.96 16.88 25.35
C SER A 246 -7.75 16.98 23.83
N THR A 247 -6.63 17.53 23.37
CA THR A 247 -6.31 17.54 21.93
C THR A 247 -5.83 16.16 21.46
N GLN A 248 -6.23 15.79 20.25
CA GLN A 248 -5.68 14.64 19.55
C GLN A 248 -5.02 15.07 18.24
N GLY A 249 -4.00 14.33 17.83
CA GLY A 249 -3.31 14.65 16.60
C GLY A 249 -2.53 13.50 15.99
N VAL A 250 -1.80 13.87 14.95
CA VAL A 250 -0.89 13.01 14.19
C VAL A 250 0.39 13.80 13.95
N GLU A 251 1.51 13.19 14.33
CA GLU A 251 2.84 13.70 14.05
C GLU A 251 3.45 12.89 12.89
N ILE A 252 4.02 13.59 11.90
CA ILE A 252 4.83 12.96 10.86
C ILE A 252 6.26 12.84 11.42
N LEU A 253 6.65 11.63 11.78
CA LEU A 253 7.98 11.33 12.34
C LEU A 253 9.05 11.27 11.26
N GLN A 254 8.69 10.78 10.08
CA GLN A 254 9.56 10.70 8.91
C GLN A 254 8.71 10.96 7.65
N ASP A 255 9.27 11.72 6.71
CA ASP A 255 8.78 11.91 5.35
C ASP A 255 10.00 11.79 4.44
N GLY A 256 10.00 10.80 3.55
CA GLY A 256 11.20 10.43 2.82
C GLY A 256 10.93 9.68 1.53
N TRP A 257 12.02 9.42 0.81
CA TRP A 257 12.02 8.68 -0.45
C TRP A 257 13.08 7.57 -0.40
N GLU A 258 12.74 6.38 -0.87
CA GLU A 258 13.68 5.27 -1.06
C GLU A 258 13.29 4.45 -2.29
N ARG A 259 14.25 4.25 -3.20
CA ARG A 259 14.15 3.31 -4.33
C ARG A 259 12.90 3.49 -5.20
N SER A 260 12.65 4.73 -5.63
CA SER A 260 11.48 5.09 -6.44
C SER A 260 10.14 5.11 -5.70
N ASN A 261 10.15 5.27 -4.38
CA ASN A 261 8.95 5.28 -3.55
C ASN A 261 9.02 6.35 -2.47
N TYR A 262 7.90 7.01 -2.22
CA TYR A 262 7.70 7.87 -1.07
C TYR A 262 7.19 7.07 0.13
N TYR A 263 7.56 7.51 1.33
CA TYR A 263 7.03 6.95 2.56
C TYR A 263 6.85 8.02 3.63
N VAL A 264 5.85 7.78 4.49
CA VAL A 264 5.63 8.56 5.70
C VAL A 264 5.44 7.64 6.90
N GLU A 265 6.12 7.96 8.00
CA GLU A 265 5.92 7.33 9.30
C GLU A 265 5.18 8.29 10.20
N LEU A 266 4.04 7.85 10.74
CA LEU A 266 3.14 8.65 11.55
C LEU A 266 3.08 8.13 12.98
N ARG A 267 2.82 9.04 13.92
CA ARG A 267 2.43 8.73 15.30
C ARG A 267 1.15 9.47 15.67
N ARG A 268 0.13 8.73 16.06
CA ARG A 268 -1.07 9.26 16.73
C ARG A 268 -0.74 9.61 18.17
N TRP A 269 -1.29 10.71 18.64
CA TRP A 269 -1.18 11.15 20.03
C TRP A 269 -2.51 11.75 20.52
N SER A 270 -2.73 11.66 21.83
CA SER A 270 -3.86 12.27 22.55
C SER A 270 -3.40 12.62 23.96
N ILE A 271 -3.79 13.80 24.46
CA ILE A 271 -3.48 14.29 25.82
C ILE A 271 -4.66 14.06 26.75
#